data_AF-A0A1Q7DEX8-F1
#
_entry.id   AF-A0A1Q7DEX8-F1
#
_cell.length_a   1.000
_cell.length_b   1.000
_cell.length_c   1.000
_cell.angle_alpha   90.00
_cell.angle_beta   90.00
_cell.angle_gamma   90.00
#
_symmetry.space_group_name_H-M   'P 1'
#
loop_
_entity.id
_entity.type
_entity.pdbx_description
1 polymer ?
#
loop_
_entity_poly.entity_id
_entity_poly.type
_entity_poly.pdbx_seq_one_letter_code
_entity_poly.pdbx_strand_id
1 'polypeptide(L)'
;MGRLEERDLRSLERRSMYTIFHPLDVDEPLPRELIQEGWRHRMGEIRFVELTGALYLPALIVVLLVLGSMHVNPLLGFIVMASLLVGFFVYALSARYR
;
A
#
# COMPACT_ATOMS: atom_id res chain seq x y z
N MET A 1 -14.18 5.23 54.91
CA MET A 1 -13.16 4.57 54.07
C MET A 1 -13.24 3.07 54.30
N GLY A 2 -13.86 2.34 53.38
CA GLY A 2 -14.05 0.89 53.49
C GLY A 2 -12.73 0.15 53.31
N ARG A 3 -12.52 -0.89 54.13
CA ARG A 3 -11.37 -1.78 54.07
C ARG A 3 -11.47 -2.60 52.77
N LEU A 4 -10.52 -2.44 51.85
CA LEU A 4 -10.44 -3.23 50.63
C LEU A 4 -10.08 -4.67 51.01
N GLU A 5 -11.02 -5.60 50.83
CA GLU A 5 -10.79 -7.04 51.03
C GLU A 5 -10.20 -7.64 49.74
N GLU A 6 -9.42 -8.72 49.85
CA GLU A 6 -8.79 -9.40 48.70
C GLU A 6 -9.80 -9.83 47.61
N ARG A 7 -11.09 -9.92 47.95
CA ARG A 7 -12.21 -10.17 47.03
C ARG A 7 -12.51 -9.01 46.07
N ASP A 8 -12.20 -7.77 46.44
CA ASP A 8 -12.38 -6.59 45.59
C ASP A 8 -11.25 -6.39 44.58
N LEU A 9 -10.16 -7.16 44.71
CA LEU A 9 -9.05 -7.18 43.75
C LEU A 9 -9.37 -8.12 42.59
N ARG A 10 -10.44 -7.79 41.85
CA ARG A 10 -10.88 -8.52 40.64
C ARG A 10 -9.80 -8.62 39.55
N SER A 11 -8.77 -7.78 39.64
CA SER A 11 -7.58 -7.79 38.77
C SER A 11 -6.51 -8.81 39.17
N LEU A 12 -6.58 -9.41 40.36
CA LEU A 12 -5.64 -10.43 40.86
C LEU A 12 -6.21 -11.84 40.85
N GLU A 13 -7.37 -12.04 40.21
CA GLU A 13 -7.95 -13.37 40.06
C GLU A 13 -7.00 -14.25 39.23
N ARG A 14 -6.38 -15.24 39.90
CA ARG A 14 -5.29 -16.06 39.35
C ARG A 14 -5.57 -16.67 37.98
N ARG A 15 -6.85 -16.90 37.67
CA ARG A 15 -7.34 -17.45 36.39
C ARG A 15 -7.25 -16.46 35.23
N SER A 16 -7.43 -15.14 35.46
CA SER A 16 -7.30 -14.10 34.43
C SER A 16 -5.83 -13.73 34.17
N MET A 17 -4.95 -13.90 35.16
CA MET A 17 -3.51 -13.71 34.98
C MET A 17 -2.93 -14.65 33.91
N TYR A 18 -3.33 -15.93 33.88
CA TYR A 18 -2.81 -16.89 32.91
C TYR A 18 -3.29 -16.66 31.47
N THR A 19 -4.41 -15.97 31.28
CA THR A 19 -4.88 -15.56 29.95
C THR A 19 -4.22 -14.28 29.46
N ILE A 20 -3.86 -13.35 30.37
CA ILE A 20 -3.15 -12.11 30.01
C ILE A 20 -1.66 -12.38 29.75
N PHE A 21 -1.06 -13.33 30.48
CA PHE A 21 0.34 -13.74 30.34
C PHE A 21 0.50 -15.10 29.68
N HIS A 22 -0.44 -15.49 28.80
CA HIS A 22 -0.22 -16.67 27.96
C HIS A 22 1.12 -16.47 27.22
N PRO A 23 2.04 -17.45 27.27
CA PRO A 23 3.32 -17.31 26.59
C PRO A 23 3.04 -16.97 25.13
N LEU A 24 3.68 -15.90 24.63
CA LEU A 24 3.52 -15.53 23.22
C LEU A 24 3.89 -16.76 22.39
N ASP A 25 2.99 -17.14 21.50
CA ASP A 25 3.23 -18.25 20.60
C ASP A 25 4.46 -17.91 19.77
N VAL A 26 5.46 -18.80 19.77
CA VAL A 26 6.78 -18.50 19.16
C VAL A 26 6.65 -18.29 17.65
N ASP A 27 5.60 -18.86 17.07
CA ASP A 27 5.30 -18.82 15.65
C ASP A 27 4.35 -17.66 15.25
N GLU A 28 3.81 -16.90 16.22
CA GLU A 28 2.93 -15.77 15.93
C GLU A 28 3.73 -14.46 15.80
N PRO A 29 3.65 -13.76 14.65
CA PRO A 29 4.37 -12.51 14.46
C PRO A 29 3.90 -11.45 15.45
N LEU A 30 4.86 -10.74 16.04
CA LEU A 30 4.53 -9.72 17.03
C LEU A 30 3.72 -8.59 16.38
N PRO A 31 2.78 -7.94 17.09
CA PRO A 31 1.98 -6.85 16.54
C PRO A 31 2.80 -5.72 15.91
N ARG A 32 4.00 -5.46 16.46
CA ARG A 32 4.95 -4.47 15.92
C ARG A 32 5.56 -4.87 14.57
N GLU A 33 5.77 -6.16 14.35
CA GLU A 33 6.33 -6.71 13.11
C GLU A 33 5.29 -6.63 11.99
N LEU A 34 4.03 -6.94 12.30
CA LEU A 34 2.90 -6.77 11.38
C LEU A 34 2.72 -5.30 10.94
N ILE A 35 2.89 -4.34 11.85
CA ILE A 35 2.82 -2.91 11.53
C ILE A 35 3.98 -2.49 10.61
N GLN A 36 5.19 -2.98 10.89
CA GLN A 36 6.37 -2.67 10.08
C GLN A 36 6.28 -3.29 8.67
N GLU A 37 5.78 -4.52 8.55
CA GLU A 37 5.52 -5.18 7.27
C GLU A 37 4.45 -4.45 6.47
N GLY A 38 3.33 -4.08 7.11
CA GLY A 38 2.25 -3.34 6.47
C GLY A 38 2.67 -1.92 6.02
N TRP A 39 3.59 -1.28 6.74
CA TRP A 39 4.17 0.00 6.33
C TRP A 39 5.12 -0.14 5.14
N ARG A 40 5.97 -1.18 5.15
CA ARG A 40 6.93 -1.45 4.06
C ARG A 40 6.22 -1.76 2.75
N HIS A 41 5.14 -2.54 2.78
CA HIS A 41 4.34 -2.82 1.59
C HIS A 41 3.65 -1.57 1.04
N ARG A 42 2.96 -0.79 1.90
CA ARG A 42 2.29 0.44 1.46
C ARG A 42 3.25 1.49 0.89
N MET A 43 4.41 1.69 1.53
CA MET A 43 5.40 2.65 1.06
C MET A 43 5.97 2.29 -0.32
N GLY A 44 6.17 1.00 -0.59
CA GLY A 44 6.63 0.52 -1.89
C GLY A 44 5.61 0.79 -2.98
N GLU A 45 4.36 0.37 -2.77
CA GLU A 45 3.28 0.48 -3.76
C GLU A 45 2.94 1.93 -4.10
N ILE A 46 2.81 2.79 -3.09
CA ILE A 46 2.51 4.22 -3.30
C ILE A 46 3.63 4.87 -4.14
N ARG A 47 4.90 4.60 -3.81
CA ARG A 47 6.04 5.15 -4.57
C ARG A 47 6.07 4.71 -6.03
N PHE A 48 5.75 3.43 -6.32
CA PHE A 48 5.73 2.97 -7.70
C PHE A 48 4.60 3.63 -8.48
N VAL A 49 3.39 3.74 -7.93
CA VAL A 49 2.26 4.39 -8.60
C VAL A 49 2.56 5.87 -8.87
N GLU A 50 3.08 6.59 -7.87
CA GLU A 50 3.47 8.01 -8.00
C GLU A 50 4.56 8.22 -9.05
N LEU A 51 5.62 7.39 -9.02
CA LEU A 51 6.72 7.46 -9.99
C LEU A 51 6.21 7.18 -11.41
N THR A 52 5.36 6.17 -11.58
CA THR A 52 4.84 5.79 -12.90
C THR A 52 3.94 6.90 -13.45
N GLY A 53 3.12 7.52 -12.59
CA GLY A 53 2.29 8.68 -12.97
C GLY A 53 3.12 9.91 -13.34
N ALA A 54 4.17 10.20 -12.57
CA ALA A 54 5.10 11.28 -12.87
C ALA A 54 5.88 11.05 -14.18
N LEU A 55 6.22 9.79 -14.49
CA LEU A 55 6.95 9.40 -15.70
C LEU A 55 6.04 9.37 -16.95
N TYR A 56 4.73 9.24 -16.78
CA TYR A 56 3.77 9.16 -17.89
C TYR A 56 3.77 10.42 -18.76
N LEU A 57 3.66 11.61 -18.16
CA LEU A 57 3.66 12.88 -18.88
C LEU A 57 4.93 13.12 -19.72
N PRO A 58 6.16 13.00 -19.18
CA PRO A 58 7.36 13.20 -19.97
C PRO A 58 7.51 12.14 -21.07
N ALA A 59 7.14 10.89 -20.82
CA ALA A 59 7.15 9.85 -21.87
C ALA A 59 6.19 10.20 -23.01
N LEU A 60 4.99 10.70 -22.69
CA LEU A 60 4.00 11.13 -23.67
C LEU A 60 4.49 12.30 -24.51
N ILE A 61 5.13 13.30 -23.87
CA ILE A 61 5.75 14.43 -24.58
C ILE A 61 6.79 13.92 -25.58
N VAL A 62 7.66 12.99 -25.17
CA VAL A 62 8.68 12.40 -26.06
C VAL A 62 8.04 11.69 -27.25
N VAL A 63 7.00 10.88 -27.02
CA VAL A 63 6.30 10.17 -28.09
C VAL A 63 5.67 11.16 -29.08
N LEU A 64 5.02 12.22 -28.60
CA LEU A 64 4.44 13.26 -29.46
C LEU A 64 5.51 14.00 -30.27
N LEU A 65 6.66 14.30 -29.65
CA LEU A 65 7.80 14.95 -30.33
C LEU A 65 8.34 14.09 -31.47
N VAL A 66 8.53 12.80 -31.21
CA VAL A 66 8.99 11.82 -32.21
C VAL A 66 7.98 11.72 -33.35
N LEU A 67 6.69 11.55 -33.04
CA LEU A 67 5.66 11.42 -34.08
C LEU A 67 5.49 12.72 -34.90
N GLY A 68 5.56 13.87 -34.25
CA GLY A 68 5.50 15.17 -34.92
C GLY A 68 6.68 15.39 -35.87
N SER A 69 7.88 14.96 -35.49
CA SER A 69 9.07 15.07 -36.35
C SER A 69 8.98 14.22 -37.63
N MET A 70 8.29 13.08 -37.56
CA MET A 70 8.13 12.15 -38.67
C MET A 70 6.99 12.53 -39.64
N HIS A 71 6.33 13.69 -39.48
CA HIS A 71 5.20 14.14 -40.30
C HIS A 71 4.10 13.08 -40.46
N VAL A 72 3.94 12.23 -39.44
CA VAL A 72 2.94 11.15 -39.44
C VAL A 72 1.56 11.77 -39.32
N ASN A 73 0.55 11.12 -39.89
CA ASN A 73 -0.83 11.57 -39.80
C ASN A 73 -1.21 11.77 -38.31
N PRO A 74 -1.63 12.96 -37.88
CA PRO A 74 -1.86 13.29 -36.47
C PRO A 74 -2.88 12.37 -35.80
N LEU A 75 -3.80 11.78 -36.59
CA LEU A 75 -4.76 10.78 -36.12
C LEU A 75 -4.06 9.55 -35.47
N LEU A 76 -2.96 9.08 -36.06
CA LEU A 76 -2.17 7.97 -35.51
C LEU A 76 -1.54 8.36 -34.17
N GLY A 77 -1.14 9.62 -34.01
CA GLY A 77 -0.64 10.14 -32.74
C GLY A 77 -1.67 10.09 -31.64
N PHE A 78 -2.91 10.50 -31.92
CA PHE A 78 -4.00 10.40 -30.94
C PHE A 78 -4.30 8.95 -30.56
N ILE A 79 -4.26 8.01 -31.51
CA ILE A 79 -4.48 6.58 -31.24
C ILE A 79 -3.38 6.03 -30.32
N VAL A 80 -2.11 6.31 -30.63
CA VAL A 80 -0.98 5.89 -29.80
C VAL A 80 -1.10 6.49 -28.40
N MET A 81 -1.42 7.78 -28.30
CA MET A 81 -1.56 8.47 -27.01
C MET A 81 -2.70 7.88 -26.17
N ALA A 82 -3.86 7.61 -26.79
CA ALA A 82 -4.99 6.97 -26.13
C ALA A 82 -4.64 5.54 -25.66
N SER A 83 -3.90 4.78 -26.47
CA SER A 83 -3.46 3.43 -26.08
C SER A 83 -2.51 3.44 -24.87
N LEU A 84 -1.57 4.39 -24.82
CA LEU A 84 -0.65 4.58 -23.69
C LEU A 84 -1.42 4.99 -22.43
N LEU A 85 -2.40 5.88 -22.56
CA LEU A 85 -3.26 6.29 -21.44
C LEU A 85 -4.04 5.11 -20.87
N VAL A 86 -4.66 4.29 -21.72
CA VAL A 86 -5.42 3.10 -21.30
C VAL A 86 -4.48 2.10 -20.63
N GLY A 87 -3.30 1.84 -21.20
CA GLY A 87 -2.31 0.97 -20.59
C GLY A 87 -1.87 1.44 -19.20
N PHE A 88 -1.61 2.75 -19.05
CA PHE A 88 -1.30 3.36 -17.75
C PHE A 88 -2.49 3.24 -16.77
N PHE A 89 -3.72 3.46 -17.23
CA PHE A 89 -4.90 3.38 -16.39
C PHE A 89 -5.16 1.95 -15.88
N VAL A 90 -4.99 0.96 -16.76
CA VAL A 90 -5.09 -0.47 -16.39
C VAL A 90 -3.99 -0.85 -15.40
N TYR A 91 -2.75 -0.39 -15.61
CA TYR A 91 -1.66 -0.61 -14.67
C TYR A 91 -1.94 0.03 -13.30
N ALA A 92 -2.40 1.27 -13.26
CA ALA A 92 -2.74 1.97 -12.03
C ALA A 92 -3.89 1.30 -11.27
N LEU A 93 -4.92 0.82 -11.98
CA LEU A 93 -6.00 0.04 -11.38
C LEU A 93 -5.50 -1.32 -10.85
N SER A 94 -4.68 -2.04 -11.62
CA SER A 94 -4.10 -3.32 -11.20
C SER A 94 -3.19 -3.18 -9.98
N ALA A 95 -2.45 -2.07 -9.86
CA ALA A 95 -1.59 -1.79 -8.72
C ALA A 95 -2.39 -1.45 -7.45
N ARG A 96 -3.64 -0.99 -7.58
CA ARG A 96 -4.52 -0.70 -6.45
C ARG A 96 -5.22 -1.94 -5.88
N TYR A 97 -5.34 -3.00 -6.68
CA TYR A 97 -6.02 -4.25 -6.32
C TYR A 97 -5.07 -5.38 -5.88
N ARG A 98 -3.75 -5.14 -5.93
CA ARG A 98 -2.73 -5.98 -5.27
C ARG A 98 -2.51 -5.50 -3.85
#